data_AF-A0A3Q3EVI3-F1
#
_entry.id   AF-A0A3Q3EVI3-F1
#
_cell.length_a   1.000
_cell.length_b   1.000
_cell.length_c   1.000
_cell.angle_alpha   90.00
_cell.angle_beta   90.00
_cell.angle_gamma   90.00
#
_symmetry.space_group_name_H-M   'P 1'
#
loop_
_entity.id
_entity.type
_entity.pdbx_description
1 polymer ?
#
loop_
_entity_poly.entity_id
_entity_poly.type
_entity_poly.pdbx_seq_one_letter_code
_entity_poly.pdbx_strand_id
1 'polypeptide(L)'
;MRNSIRAPSITASIHTQAGLPSPSPRIISSKSDMDNAKSPANAIVLEFTEDPALTEMMRLRVSSLQKTGQKRQDGERLLLPHEFVYRLDFNNQELNFSRWYFSLTGHGRVTITGICQLWTPDLTNLMTRQLLEPIGTFWRNANDPEDSPLKWLEADMLEFGERIAELAKVRKVMYFLLAFKDGAEAANLSCSLEFTPEK
;
A
#
# COMPACT_ATOMS: atom_id res chain seq x y z
N MET A 1 56.54 -43.96 -25.88
CA MET A 1 56.10 -43.10 -24.77
C MET A 1 54.57 -42.99 -24.80
N ARG A 2 53.95 -43.18 -23.64
CA ARG A 2 52.56 -42.85 -23.22
C ARG A 2 51.39 -43.76 -23.65
N ASN A 3 50.99 -44.52 -22.63
CA ASN A 3 49.70 -45.10 -22.28
C ASN A 3 48.47 -44.20 -22.53
N SER A 4 47.38 -44.88 -22.92
CA SER A 4 46.06 -44.95 -22.26
C SER A 4 45.34 -43.66 -21.84
N ILE A 5 44.08 -43.49 -22.26
CA ILE A 5 42.89 -43.71 -21.43
C ILE A 5 41.65 -43.24 -22.23
N ARG A 6 40.64 -44.12 -22.29
CA ARG A 6 39.29 -43.88 -22.81
C ARG A 6 38.53 -43.00 -21.81
N ALA A 7 37.85 -41.94 -22.25
CA ALA A 7 36.85 -41.23 -21.44
C ALA A 7 35.50 -41.19 -22.18
N PRO A 8 34.36 -41.32 -21.47
CA PRO A 8 33.05 -41.60 -22.07
C PRO A 8 32.28 -40.33 -22.43
N SER A 9 31.36 -40.48 -23.39
CA SER A 9 30.33 -39.51 -23.73
C SER A 9 29.38 -39.31 -22.53
N ILE A 10 29.27 -38.07 -22.06
CA ILE A 10 28.27 -37.66 -21.06
C ILE A 10 27.23 -36.81 -21.77
N THR A 11 26.08 -37.42 -22.03
CA THR A 11 24.85 -36.74 -22.42
C THR A 11 24.30 -36.03 -21.19
N ALA A 12 24.40 -34.70 -21.14
CA ALA A 12 23.78 -33.91 -20.10
C ALA A 12 22.29 -33.69 -20.46
N SER A 13 21.41 -34.47 -19.83
CA SER A 13 19.97 -34.23 -19.84
C SER A 13 19.68 -32.96 -19.04
N ILE A 14 19.29 -31.89 -19.72
CA ILE A 14 18.82 -30.66 -19.08
C ILE A 14 17.42 -30.95 -18.53
N HIS A 15 17.32 -31.11 -17.22
CA HIS A 15 16.07 -31.07 -16.48
C HIS A 15 15.45 -29.68 -16.68
N THR A 16 14.34 -29.63 -17.42
CA THR A 16 13.47 -28.45 -17.45
C THR A 16 12.71 -28.44 -16.13
N GLN A 17 13.16 -27.65 -15.17
CA GLN A 17 12.34 -27.32 -14.00
C GLN A 17 11.19 -26.44 -14.50
N ALA A 18 9.99 -27.03 -14.45
CA ALA A 18 8.73 -26.35 -14.68
C ALA A 18 8.63 -25.13 -13.76
N GLY A 19 8.26 -23.99 -14.35
CA GLY A 19 8.05 -22.74 -13.65
C GLY A 19 7.10 -22.89 -12.47
N LEU A 20 7.52 -22.34 -11.33
CA LEU A 20 6.62 -22.03 -10.22
C LEU A 20 5.55 -21.06 -10.74
N PRO A 21 4.25 -21.33 -10.54
CA PRO A 21 3.22 -20.38 -10.89
C PRO A 21 3.36 -19.14 -10.00
N SER A 22 3.52 -17.98 -10.64
CA SER A 22 3.35 -16.67 -10.00
C SER A 22 1.97 -16.62 -9.34
N PRO A 23 1.84 -16.11 -8.10
CA PRO A 23 0.54 -16.01 -7.44
C PRO A 23 -0.36 -15.11 -8.27
N SER A 24 -1.36 -15.71 -8.90
CA SER A 24 -2.36 -14.97 -9.66
C SER A 24 -3.25 -14.20 -8.67
N PRO A 25 -3.44 -12.88 -8.83
CA PRO A 25 -4.39 -12.15 -8.01
C PRO A 25 -5.78 -12.73 -8.23
N ARG A 26 -6.42 -13.21 -7.15
CA ARG A 26 -7.80 -13.72 -7.21
C ARG A 26 -8.73 -12.55 -7.55
N ILE A 27 -9.45 -12.68 -8.66
CA ILE A 27 -10.56 -11.79 -9.00
C ILE A 27 -11.77 -12.31 -8.21
N ILE A 28 -12.10 -11.67 -7.08
CA ILE A 28 -13.31 -12.00 -6.33
C ILE A 28 -14.46 -11.14 -6.86
N SER A 29 -15.39 -11.78 -7.57
CA SER A 29 -16.64 -11.22 -8.08
C SER A 29 -17.56 -10.69 -6.95
N SER A 30 -17.61 -9.37 -6.80
CA SER A 30 -18.70 -8.50 -6.30
C SER A 30 -19.84 -9.10 -5.46
N LYS A 31 -20.00 -8.49 -4.28
CA LYS A 31 -21.25 -7.99 -3.66
C LYS A 31 -22.26 -8.96 -3.00
N SER A 32 -22.03 -10.27 -2.93
CA SER A 32 -22.95 -11.16 -2.19
C SER A 32 -22.39 -11.85 -0.94
N ASP A 33 -21.08 -11.82 -0.70
CA ASP A 33 -20.47 -12.48 0.47
C ASP A 33 -20.01 -11.50 1.57
N MET A 34 -20.14 -10.19 1.36
CA MET A 34 -19.68 -9.17 2.33
C MET A 34 -20.72 -8.75 3.38
N ASP A 35 -22.02 -8.98 3.14
CA ASP A 35 -23.09 -8.41 3.99
C ASP A 35 -23.58 -9.35 5.13
N ASN A 36 -23.06 -10.57 5.25
CA ASN A 36 -23.59 -11.53 6.23
C ASN A 36 -22.78 -11.66 7.53
N ALA A 37 -21.70 -10.89 7.69
CA ALA A 37 -21.04 -10.75 8.98
C ALA A 37 -21.67 -9.57 9.72
N LYS A 38 -22.56 -9.83 10.67
CA LYS A 38 -23.02 -8.80 11.62
C LYS A 38 -21.80 -8.06 12.17
N SER A 39 -21.68 -6.77 11.89
CA SER A 39 -20.66 -5.93 12.51
C SER A 39 -20.75 -6.11 14.03
N PRO A 40 -19.63 -6.42 14.71
CA PRO A 40 -19.65 -6.54 16.16
C PRO A 40 -20.15 -5.22 16.76
N ALA A 41 -20.86 -5.28 17.88
CA ALA A 41 -21.55 -4.13 18.48
C ALA A 41 -20.64 -2.92 18.81
N ASN A 42 -19.31 -3.08 18.71
CA ASN A 42 -18.29 -2.07 18.98
C ASN A 42 -17.32 -1.85 17.78
N ALA A 43 -17.74 -2.11 16.54
CA ALA A 43 -16.90 -1.84 15.37
C ALA A 43 -16.55 -0.34 15.27
N ILE A 44 -15.26 -0.04 15.07
CA ILE A 44 -14.72 1.31 14.87
C ILE A 44 -14.27 1.40 13.42
N VAL A 45 -14.92 2.26 12.64
CA VAL A 45 -14.53 2.53 11.25
C VAL A 45 -13.76 3.85 11.20
N LEU A 46 -12.54 3.81 10.67
CA LEU A 46 -11.68 4.97 10.50
C LEU A 46 -11.49 5.26 9.01
N GLU A 47 -11.91 6.45 8.59
CA GLU A 47 -11.77 6.91 7.21
C GLU A 47 -10.42 7.60 7.00
N PHE A 48 -9.78 7.34 5.86
CA PHE A 48 -8.59 8.08 5.46
C PHE A 48 -8.99 9.51 5.12
N THR A 49 -8.45 10.46 5.88
CA THR A 49 -8.69 11.89 5.65
C THR A 49 -7.48 12.51 4.95
N GLU A 50 -7.69 13.22 3.85
CA GLU A 50 -6.61 13.95 3.18
C GLU A 50 -6.05 15.05 4.10
N ASP A 51 -4.73 15.21 4.12
CA ASP A 51 -4.05 16.34 4.73
C ASP A 51 -3.53 17.28 3.63
N PRO A 52 -4.35 18.25 3.17
CA PRO A 52 -3.97 19.13 2.07
C PRO A 52 -2.84 20.09 2.47
N ALA A 53 -2.77 20.49 3.73
CA ALA A 53 -1.73 21.39 4.23
C ALA A 53 -0.35 20.71 4.20
N LEU A 54 -0.28 19.47 4.69
CA LEU A 54 0.95 18.68 4.65
C LEU A 54 1.33 18.30 3.22
N THR A 55 0.34 17.94 2.39
CA THR A 55 0.55 17.72 0.95
C THR A 55 1.19 18.94 0.29
N GLU A 56 0.63 20.13 0.51
CA GLU A 56 1.16 21.37 -0.07
C GLU A 56 2.55 21.70 0.46
N MET A 57 2.81 21.56 1.76
CA MET A 57 4.14 21.75 2.33
C MET A 57 5.18 20.85 1.65
N MET A 58 4.86 19.58 1.42
CA MET A 58 5.75 18.66 0.72
C MET A 58 5.92 19.02 -0.76
N ARG A 59 4.89 19.53 -1.46
CA ARG A 59 5.01 20.03 -2.84
C ARG A 59 5.86 21.30 -2.93
N LEU A 60 5.73 22.20 -1.96
CA LEU A 60 6.56 23.41 -1.85
C LEU A 60 8.04 23.06 -1.66
N ARG A 61 8.34 22.00 -0.90
CA ARG A 61 9.72 21.49 -0.77
C ARG A 61 10.31 21.08 -2.13
N VAL A 62 9.55 20.35 -2.96
CA VAL A 62 9.98 19.98 -4.32
C VAL A 62 10.23 21.23 -5.17
N SER A 63 9.26 22.14 -5.17
CA SER A 63 9.32 23.38 -5.94
C SER A 63 10.49 24.27 -5.51
N SER A 64 10.78 24.33 -4.21
CA SER A 64 11.90 25.11 -3.67
C SER A 64 13.24 24.55 -4.15
N LEU A 65 13.44 23.23 -4.09
CA LEU A 65 14.67 22.60 -4.58
C LEU A 65 14.90 22.85 -6.07
N GLN A 66 13.84 22.78 -6.87
CA GLN A 66 13.89 23.07 -8.30
C GLN A 66 14.26 24.54 -8.57
N LYS A 67 13.64 25.48 -7.84
CA LYS A 67 13.90 26.92 -8.00
C LYS A 67 15.31 27.32 -7.57
N THR A 68 15.83 26.74 -6.48
CA THR A 68 17.15 27.09 -5.94
C THR A 68 18.29 26.28 -6.56
N GLY A 69 17.99 25.22 -7.34
CA GLY A 69 18.99 24.29 -7.86
C GLY A 69 19.66 23.44 -6.78
N GLN A 70 19.14 23.46 -5.54
CA GLN A 70 19.67 22.67 -4.45
C GLN A 70 19.31 21.20 -4.63
N LYS A 71 20.22 20.32 -4.20
CA LYS A 71 19.93 18.89 -4.12
C LYS A 71 19.10 18.60 -2.86
N ARG A 72 18.21 17.63 -2.96
CA ARG A 72 17.55 17.03 -1.80
C ARG A 72 18.58 16.41 -0.85
N GLN A 73 18.21 16.24 0.41
CA GLN A 73 19.00 15.47 1.38
C GLN A 73 19.11 14.02 0.91
N ASP A 74 20.20 13.35 1.30
CA ASP A 74 20.37 11.95 0.96
C ASP A 74 19.27 11.10 1.59
N GLY A 75 18.66 10.21 0.81
CA GLY A 75 17.49 9.42 1.21
C GLY A 75 16.15 10.18 1.32
N GLU A 76 16.12 11.50 1.12
CA GLU A 76 14.90 12.33 1.20
C GLU A 76 13.84 11.87 0.18
N ARG A 77 12.62 11.66 0.67
CA ARG A 77 11.45 11.29 -0.10
C ARG A 77 10.67 12.54 -0.48
N LEU A 78 10.85 12.96 -1.73
CA LEU A 78 10.08 14.05 -2.33
C LEU A 78 8.73 13.52 -2.80
N LEU A 79 7.64 14.23 -2.51
CA LEU A 79 6.28 13.85 -2.91
C LEU A 79 6.13 13.87 -4.44
N LEU A 80 5.53 12.82 -5.02
CA LEU A 80 5.25 12.79 -6.45
C LEU A 80 4.00 13.62 -6.80
N PRO A 81 3.84 14.07 -8.07
CA PRO A 81 2.68 14.85 -8.48
C PRO A 81 1.33 14.15 -8.24
N HIS A 82 1.33 12.82 -8.33
CA HIS A 82 0.14 11.98 -8.18
C HIS A 82 0.01 11.36 -6.78
N GLU A 83 0.83 11.82 -5.83
CA GLU A 83 0.76 11.41 -4.43
C GLU A 83 0.19 12.51 -3.57
N PHE A 84 -0.58 12.10 -2.58
CA PHE A 84 -1.24 12.96 -1.62
C PHE A 84 -1.05 12.37 -0.22
N VAL A 85 -0.95 13.24 0.77
CA VAL A 85 -0.79 12.83 2.16
C VAL A 85 -2.17 12.64 2.76
N TYR A 86 -2.39 11.49 3.39
CA TYR A 86 -3.58 11.18 4.16
C TYR A 86 -3.19 10.86 5.59
N ARG A 87 -4.18 10.87 6.48
CA ARG A 87 -4.01 10.45 7.86
C ARG A 87 -5.17 9.61 8.35
N LEU A 88 -4.89 8.84 9.41
CA LEU A 88 -5.89 8.23 10.27
C LEU A 88 -5.74 8.81 11.68
N ASP A 89 -6.87 9.19 12.25
CA ASP A 89 -6.99 9.70 13.61
C ASP A 89 -7.57 8.60 14.51
N PHE A 90 -6.73 8.03 15.38
CA PHE A 90 -7.06 6.96 16.30
C PHE A 90 -7.64 7.50 17.61
N ASN A 91 -8.97 7.42 17.74
CA ASN A 91 -9.68 7.73 18.98
C ASN A 91 -9.50 6.65 20.07
N ASN A 92 -9.12 5.43 19.66
CA ASN A 92 -8.70 4.33 20.52
C ASN A 92 -7.40 3.75 19.95
N GLN A 93 -6.44 3.38 20.80
CA GLN A 93 -5.13 2.87 20.41
C GLN A 93 -4.98 1.35 20.62
N GLU A 94 -5.90 0.73 21.37
CA GLU A 94 -5.98 -0.72 21.57
C GLU A 94 -7.00 -1.29 20.58
N LEU A 95 -6.51 -1.68 19.42
CA LEU A 95 -7.32 -2.05 18.26
C LEU A 95 -6.88 -3.41 17.71
N ASN A 96 -7.85 -4.22 17.29
CA ASN A 96 -7.66 -5.38 16.44
C ASN A 96 -8.18 -5.06 15.04
N PHE A 97 -7.35 -5.25 14.02
CA PHE A 97 -7.75 -5.11 12.63
C PHE A 97 -8.86 -6.11 12.28
N SER A 98 -9.89 -5.66 11.57
CA SER A 98 -10.99 -6.51 11.12
C SER A 98 -11.04 -6.64 9.60
N ARG A 99 -11.20 -5.52 8.88
CA ARG A 99 -11.25 -5.53 7.41
C ARG A 99 -10.98 -4.14 6.82
N TRP A 100 -10.69 -4.12 5.53
CA TRP A 100 -10.70 -2.92 4.71
C TRP A 100 -12.09 -2.70 4.11
N TYR A 101 -12.51 -1.45 4.07
CA TYR A 101 -13.59 -0.98 3.19
C TYR A 101 -12.96 -0.16 2.08
N PHE A 102 -13.24 -0.57 0.85
CA PHE A 102 -12.54 -0.04 -0.28
C PHE A 102 -13.45 0.06 -1.52
N SER A 103 -13.55 1.24 -2.11
CA SER A 103 -14.21 1.44 -3.40
C SER A 103 -13.48 2.49 -4.25
N LEU A 104 -13.53 2.26 -5.56
CA LEU A 104 -13.02 3.15 -6.59
C LEU A 104 -14.04 3.17 -7.74
N THR A 105 -14.50 4.35 -8.12
CA THR A 105 -15.34 4.52 -9.31
C THR A 105 -14.46 4.61 -10.56
N GLY A 106 -14.81 3.89 -11.62
CA GLY A 106 -14.00 3.85 -12.85
C GLY A 106 -12.73 3.01 -12.75
N HIS A 107 -11.87 3.07 -13.77
CA HIS A 107 -10.61 2.34 -13.80
C HIS A 107 -9.49 3.13 -13.11
N GLY A 108 -8.42 2.43 -12.72
CA GLY A 108 -7.23 3.05 -12.15
C GLY A 108 -6.56 2.17 -11.12
N ARG A 109 -5.46 2.67 -10.58
CA ARG A 109 -4.68 2.02 -9.53
C ARG A 109 -4.40 3.03 -8.45
N VAL A 110 -4.52 2.61 -7.21
CA VAL A 110 -4.04 3.41 -6.09
C VAL A 110 -3.20 2.53 -5.18
N THR A 111 -2.14 3.15 -4.66
CA THR A 111 -1.24 2.54 -3.69
C THR A 111 -1.31 3.35 -2.40
N ILE A 112 -1.48 2.65 -1.29
CA ILE A 112 -1.46 3.19 0.07
C ILE A 112 -0.16 2.75 0.72
N THR A 113 0.67 3.71 1.13
CA THR A 113 1.92 3.43 1.82
C THR A 113 1.88 4.09 3.20
N GLY A 114 2.00 3.28 4.25
CA GLY A 114 2.10 3.80 5.61
C GLY A 114 3.43 4.52 5.85
N ILE A 115 3.44 5.50 6.74
CA ILE A 115 4.64 6.19 7.18
C ILE A 115 4.93 5.84 8.64
N CYS A 116 6.19 5.59 8.96
CA CYS A 116 6.66 5.29 10.31
C CYS A 116 6.20 6.36 11.30
N GLN A 117 5.60 5.92 12.40
CA GLN A 117 5.04 6.77 13.47
C GLN A 117 6.07 7.69 14.15
N LEU A 118 7.36 7.43 13.99
CA LEU A 118 8.43 8.29 14.52
C LEU A 118 8.69 9.52 13.66
N TRP A 119 8.20 9.55 12.41
CA TRP A 119 8.28 10.75 11.58
C TRP A 119 7.37 11.84 12.15
N THR A 120 7.90 13.05 12.26
CA THR A 120 7.16 14.23 12.69
C THR A 120 7.29 15.27 11.59
N PRO A 121 6.22 15.52 10.80
CA PRO A 121 6.28 16.35 9.59
C PRO A 121 6.85 17.75 9.80
N ASP A 122 6.58 18.35 10.96
CA ASP A 122 7.06 19.71 11.29
C ASP A 122 8.55 19.79 11.62
N LEU A 123 9.19 18.65 11.92
CA LEU A 123 10.57 18.60 12.40
C LEU A 123 11.58 18.17 11.32
N THR A 124 11.17 17.28 10.41
CA THR A 124 12.09 16.68 9.43
C THR A 124 11.39 16.38 8.11
N ASN A 125 12.11 16.52 6.98
CA ASN A 125 11.64 15.99 5.70
C ASN A 125 11.44 14.46 5.80
N LEU A 126 10.48 13.94 5.05
CA LEU A 126 10.23 12.50 4.95
C LEU A 126 11.43 11.80 4.32
N MET A 127 11.83 10.65 4.86
CA MET A 127 12.91 9.82 4.33
C MET A 127 12.34 8.52 3.76
N THR A 128 12.94 8.01 2.68
CA THR A 128 12.46 6.80 1.99
C THR A 128 12.39 5.59 2.93
N ARG A 129 13.36 5.46 3.85
CA ARG A 129 13.39 4.40 4.89
C ARG A 129 12.25 4.45 5.91
N GLN A 130 11.48 5.55 5.95
CA GLN A 130 10.33 5.70 6.84
C GLN A 130 9.02 5.22 6.20
N LEU A 131 9.05 4.88 4.90
CA LEU A 131 7.91 4.23 4.25
C LEU A 131 7.84 2.78 4.72
N LEU A 132 6.63 2.34 5.04
CA LEU A 132 6.36 1.03 5.60
C LEU A 132 6.01 0.02 4.49
N GLU A 133 6.37 -1.22 4.75
CA GLU A 133 5.94 -2.40 4.00
C GLU A 133 5.09 -3.32 4.91
N PRO A 134 4.19 -4.15 4.39
CA PRO A 134 3.75 -4.15 3.00
C PRO A 134 2.97 -2.88 2.66
N ILE A 135 2.94 -2.54 1.37
CA ILE A 135 2.07 -1.48 0.83
C ILE A 135 0.71 -2.05 0.42
N GLY A 136 -0.35 -1.27 0.64
CA GLY A 136 -1.67 -1.61 0.11
C GLY A 136 -1.77 -1.22 -1.36
N THR A 137 -2.19 -2.11 -2.25
CA THR A 137 -2.44 -1.77 -3.66
C THR A 137 -3.73 -2.38 -4.14
N PHE A 138 -4.56 -1.57 -4.80
CA PHE A 138 -5.78 -1.99 -5.46
C PHE A 138 -5.91 -1.32 -6.83
N TRP A 139 -6.55 -2.02 -7.76
CA TRP A 139 -6.70 -1.54 -9.13
C TRP A 139 -7.87 -2.16 -9.89
N ARG A 140 -8.32 -1.44 -10.91
CA ARG A 140 -9.18 -1.91 -12.01
C ARG A 140 -8.51 -1.50 -13.31
N ASN A 141 -8.28 -2.45 -14.21
CA ASN A 141 -7.64 -2.15 -15.50
C ASN A 141 -8.63 -1.40 -16.40
N ALA A 142 -8.13 -0.63 -17.37
CA ALA A 142 -8.97 0.09 -18.33
C ALA A 142 -9.90 -0.82 -19.16
N ASN A 143 -9.53 -2.10 -19.34
CA ASN A 143 -10.31 -3.08 -20.09
C ASN A 143 -11.27 -3.88 -19.20
N ASP A 144 -11.19 -3.74 -17.88
CA ASP A 144 -12.13 -4.40 -16.98
C ASP A 144 -13.46 -3.60 -17.01
N PRO A 145 -14.64 -4.26 -16.96
CA PRO A 145 -15.91 -3.57 -16.81
C PRO A 145 -15.92 -2.65 -15.59
N GLU A 146 -16.62 -1.51 -15.67
CA GLU A 146 -16.67 -0.54 -14.56
C GLU A 146 -17.25 -1.15 -13.28
N ASP A 147 -18.21 -2.06 -13.42
CA ASP A 147 -18.83 -2.79 -12.30
C ASP A 147 -17.99 -3.99 -11.83
N SER A 148 -16.85 -4.25 -12.45
CA SER A 148 -16.00 -5.36 -12.02
C SER A 148 -15.44 -5.07 -10.62
N PRO A 149 -15.19 -6.11 -9.83
CA PRO A 149 -14.56 -5.95 -8.53
C PRO A 149 -13.15 -5.42 -8.69
N LEU A 150 -12.68 -4.69 -7.68
CA LEU A 150 -11.29 -4.26 -7.63
C LEU A 150 -10.38 -5.45 -7.35
N LYS A 151 -9.23 -5.44 -8.01
CA LYS A 151 -8.14 -6.38 -7.76
C LYS A 151 -7.28 -5.80 -6.65
N TRP A 152 -6.77 -6.67 -5.78
CA TRP A 152 -5.91 -6.31 -4.65
C TRP A 152 -5.07 -7.51 -4.21
N LEU A 153 -3.99 -7.25 -3.49
CA LEU A 153 -3.12 -8.29 -2.92
C LEU A 153 -3.59 -8.62 -1.50
N GLU A 154 -4.39 -9.68 -1.37
CA GLU A 154 -5.09 -10.01 -0.12
C GLU A 154 -4.15 -10.20 1.08
N ALA A 155 -3.05 -10.94 0.91
CA ALA A 155 -2.08 -11.18 1.99
C ALA A 155 -1.43 -9.88 2.47
N ASP A 156 -0.93 -9.07 1.53
CA ASP A 156 -0.31 -7.77 1.83
C ASP A 156 -1.30 -6.82 2.51
N MET A 157 -2.55 -6.79 2.05
CA MET A 157 -3.60 -5.93 2.63
C MET A 157 -3.98 -6.37 4.05
N LEU A 158 -4.06 -7.66 4.31
CA LEU A 158 -4.34 -8.20 5.64
C LEU A 158 -3.20 -7.87 6.62
N GLU A 159 -1.96 -8.19 6.25
CA GLU A 159 -0.77 -7.86 7.06
C GLU A 159 -0.65 -6.35 7.28
N PHE A 160 -0.91 -5.55 6.25
CA PHE A 160 -0.86 -4.09 6.37
C PHE A 160 -1.88 -3.56 7.38
N GLY A 161 -3.11 -4.10 7.37
CA GLY A 161 -4.15 -3.74 8.33
C GLY A 161 -3.77 -4.06 9.77
N GLU A 162 -3.22 -5.25 10.01
CA GLU A 162 -2.70 -5.67 11.33
C GLU A 162 -1.56 -4.76 11.79
N ARG A 163 -0.64 -4.40 10.88
CA ARG A 163 0.46 -3.50 11.18
C ARG A 163 -0.01 -2.09 11.53
N ILE A 164 -1.07 -1.58 10.89
CA ILE A 164 -1.69 -0.30 11.25
C ILE A 164 -2.26 -0.36 12.67
N ALA A 165 -2.92 -1.46 13.05
CA ALA A 165 -3.46 -1.63 14.40
C ALA A 165 -2.34 -1.58 15.47
N GLU A 166 -1.22 -2.26 15.24
CA GLU A 166 -0.08 -2.22 16.16
C GLU A 166 0.56 -0.82 16.21
N LEU A 167 0.65 -0.13 15.08
CA LEU A 167 1.18 1.23 15.03
C LEU A 167 0.25 2.29 15.66
N ALA A 168 -1.04 2.00 15.79
CA ALA A 168 -1.98 2.86 16.51
C ALA A 168 -1.61 3.00 18.00
N LYS A 169 -0.95 1.99 18.59
CA LYS A 169 -0.43 2.04 19.97
C LYS A 169 0.64 3.11 20.19
N VAL A 170 1.35 3.51 19.13
CA VAL A 170 2.47 4.46 19.21
C VAL A 170 1.99 5.91 19.29
N ARG A 171 1.05 6.32 18.42
CA ARG A 171 0.52 7.69 18.34
C ARG A 171 -0.92 7.69 17.83
N LYS A 172 -1.67 8.72 18.25
CA LYS A 172 -3.06 8.94 17.84
C LYS A 172 -3.25 9.36 16.39
N VAL A 173 -2.20 9.76 15.69
CA VAL A 173 -2.28 10.15 14.27
C VAL A 173 -1.20 9.38 13.52
N MET A 174 -1.57 8.72 12.43
CA MET A 174 -0.64 8.08 11.50
C MET A 174 -0.81 8.66 10.11
N TYR A 175 0.29 8.93 9.42
CA TYR A 175 0.31 9.47 8.07
C TYR A 175 0.55 8.38 7.03
N PHE A 176 0.01 8.62 5.84
CA PHE A 176 0.06 7.73 4.69
C PHE A 176 0.32 8.54 3.42
N LEU A 177 0.97 7.92 2.43
CA LEU A 177 0.98 8.41 1.07
C LEU A 177 -0.01 7.59 0.25
N LEU A 178 -0.95 8.27 -0.40
CA LEU A 178 -1.82 7.66 -1.40
C LEU A 178 -1.38 8.12 -2.79
N ALA A 179 -0.98 7.17 -3.62
CA ALA A 179 -0.54 7.41 -4.99
C ALA A 179 -1.65 7.00 -5.97
N PHE A 180 -2.17 7.93 -6.76
CA PHE A 180 -3.23 7.69 -7.74
C PHE A 180 -2.63 7.55 -9.15
N LYS A 181 -2.86 6.44 -9.82
CA LYS A 181 -2.28 6.13 -11.14
C LYS A 181 -3.33 5.57 -12.08
N ASP A 182 -2.98 5.53 -13.36
CA ASP A 182 -3.73 4.82 -14.40
C ASP A 182 -5.20 5.29 -14.53
N GLY A 183 -5.47 6.57 -14.25
CA GLY A 183 -6.82 7.16 -14.30
C GLY A 183 -7.55 7.26 -12.96
N ALA A 184 -6.96 6.74 -11.87
CA ALA A 184 -7.54 6.91 -10.55
C ALA A 184 -7.49 8.39 -10.11
N GLU A 185 -8.54 8.83 -9.42
CA GLU A 185 -8.65 10.18 -8.84
C GLU A 185 -9.13 10.09 -7.39
N ALA A 186 -8.67 11.02 -6.55
CA ALA A 186 -9.05 11.08 -5.14
C ALA A 186 -10.56 11.25 -4.92
N ALA A 187 -11.24 12.00 -5.79
CA ALA A 187 -12.69 12.22 -5.70
C ALA A 187 -13.51 10.93 -5.91
N ASN A 188 -12.91 9.92 -6.56
CA ASN A 188 -13.58 8.66 -6.89
C ASN A 188 -13.26 7.54 -5.91
N LEU A 189 -12.49 7.85 -4.86
CA LEU A 189 -11.98 6.92 -3.86
C LEU A 189 -12.81 6.98 -2.58
N SER A 190 -13.24 5.84 -2.06
CA SER A 190 -13.62 5.67 -0.65
C SER A 190 -12.74 4.61 -0.01
N CYS A 191 -12.03 4.97 1.06
CA CYS A 191 -11.14 4.07 1.76
C CYS A 191 -11.27 4.24 3.27
N SER A 192 -11.56 3.15 3.96
CA SER A 192 -11.60 3.11 5.43
C SER A 192 -11.21 1.75 5.97
N LEU A 193 -10.89 1.73 7.26
CA LEU A 193 -10.48 0.54 8.00
C LEU A 193 -11.48 0.27 9.12
N GLU A 194 -11.86 -0.99 9.26
CA GLU A 194 -12.64 -1.46 10.40
C GLU A 194 -11.72 -2.09 11.43
N PHE A 195 -11.90 -1.68 12.68
CA PHE A 195 -11.27 -2.25 13.85
C PHE A 195 -12.31 -2.67 14.88
N THR A 196 -11.90 -3.54 15.80
CA THR A 196 -12.58 -3.75 17.07
C THR A 196 -11.65 -3.39 18.21
N PRO A 197 -12.14 -2.87 19.35
CA PRO A 197 -11.31 -2.69 20.53
C PRO A 197 -10.62 -4.00 20.94
N GLU A 198 -9.37 -3.92 21.38
CA GLU A 198 -8.73 -5.02 22.11
C GLU A 198 -9.51 -5.27 23.41
N LYS A 199 -9.60 -6.55 23.82
CA LYS A 199 -10.36 -6.95 25.01
C LYS A 199 -9.46 -6.99 26.24
#